data_AF-A0A2I0NHG8-F1
#
_entry.id   AF-A0A2I0NHG8-F1
#
_cell.length_a   1.000
_cell.length_b   1.000
_cell.length_c   1.000
_cell.angle_alpha   90.00
_cell.angle_beta   90.00
_cell.angle_gamma   90.00
#
_symmetry.space_group_name_H-M   'P 1'
#
loop_
_entity.id
_entity.type
_entity.pdbx_description
1 polymer ?
#
loop_
_entity_poly.entity_id
_entity_poly.type
_entity_poly.pdbx_seq_one_letter_code
_entity_poly.pdbx_strand_id
1 'polypeptide(L)' 'MTNIFLFEIIENPNHYKPLKYGMKTIRRVHFDPFVLTFTLNEDLHKVEFLDFAHHDEIYL' A
#
# COMPACT_ATOMS: atom_id res chain seq x y z
N MET A 1 -19.91 -2.15 -6.18
CA MET A 1 -18.92 -2.93 -5.39
C MET A 1 -18.12 -1.93 -4.58
N THR A 2 -18.33 -1.91 -3.27
CA THR A 2 -17.60 -1.01 -2.37
C THR A 2 -16.17 -1.52 -2.23
N ASN A 3 -15.16 -0.67 -2.47
CA ASN A 3 -13.75 -1.04 -2.38
C ASN A 3 -13.33 -1.18 -0.91
N ILE A 4 -13.57 -2.35 -0.32
CA ILE A 4 -13.33 -2.66 1.11
C ILE A 4 -11.88 -2.38 1.53
N PHE A 5 -10.93 -2.62 0.64
CA PHE A 5 -9.51 -2.54 0.98
C PHE A 5 -8.97 -1.11 1.11
N LEU A 6 -9.54 -0.14 0.38
CA LEU A 6 -9.16 1.27 0.58
C LEU A 6 -9.59 1.75 1.96
N PHE A 7 -10.77 1.34 2.43
CA PHE A 7 -11.23 1.63 3.79
C PHE A 7 -10.32 0.98 4.83
N GLU A 8 -9.94 -0.29 4.63
CA GLU A 8 -9.00 -0.98 5.53
C GLU A 8 -7.64 -0.27 5.63
N ILE A 9 -7.08 0.17 4.50
CA ILE A 9 -5.83 0.94 4.46
C ILE A 9 -5.98 2.29 5.17
N ILE A 10 -7.12 2.97 5.01
CA ILE A 10 -7.35 4.28 5.65
C ILE A 10 -7.58 4.12 7.16
N GLU A 11 -8.32 3.09 7.59
CA GLU A 11 -8.64 2.85 9.01
C GLU A 11 -7.44 2.31 9.79
N ASN A 12 -6.64 1.42 9.20
CA ASN A 12 -5.50 0.81 9.89
C ASN A 12 -4.29 0.58 8.95
N PRO A 13 -3.67 1.65 8.43
CA PRO A 13 -2.55 1.52 7.50
C PRO A 13 -1.33 0.83 8.11
N ASN A 14 -1.19 0.91 9.44
CA ASN A 14 -0.07 0.34 10.17
C ASN A 14 -0.10 -1.19 10.25
N HIS A 15 -1.25 -1.82 9.97
CA HIS A 15 -1.40 -3.27 9.90
C HIS A 15 -0.52 -3.92 8.82
N TYR A 16 -0.30 -3.21 7.71
CA TYR A 16 0.43 -3.74 6.57
C TYR A 16 1.93 -3.71 6.81
N LYS A 17 2.62 -4.83 6.57
CA LYS A 17 4.07 -4.90 6.77
C LYS A 17 4.81 -4.03 5.74
N PRO A 18 5.83 -3.27 6.15
CA PRO A 18 6.68 -2.57 5.21
C PRO A 18 7.46 -3.52 4.30
N LEU A 19 7.86 -3.01 3.14
CA LEU A 19 8.76 -3.69 2.22
C LEU A 19 10.18 -3.79 2.82
N LYS A 20 10.94 -4.77 2.32
CA LYS A 20 12.31 -5.04 2.77
C LYS A 20 13.34 -4.22 1.96
N TYR A 21 14.62 -4.40 2.27
CA TYR A 21 15.77 -3.93 1.47
C TYR A 21 15.84 -2.43 1.18
N GLY A 22 15.49 -1.59 2.15
CA GLY A 22 15.61 -0.12 2.04
C GLY A 22 14.29 0.59 1.79
N MET A 23 13.23 -0.12 1.41
CA MET A 23 11.88 0.42 1.22
C MET A 23 11.03 0.33 2.50
N LYS A 24 11.63 0.57 3.67
CA LYS A 24 10.98 0.35 4.98
C LYS A 24 9.80 1.30 5.26
N THR A 25 9.61 2.33 4.44
CA THR A 25 8.48 3.26 4.54
C THR A 25 7.30 2.84 3.66
N ILE A 26 7.55 2.04 2.62
CA ILE A 26 6.55 1.60 1.66
C ILE A 26 5.88 0.32 2.18
N ARG A 27 4.56 0.27 2.06
CA ARG A 27 3.70 -0.87 2.36
C ARG A 27 3.00 -1.30 1.08
N ARG A 28 2.54 -2.56 1.05
CA ARG A 28 1.79 -3.09 -0.11
C ARG A 28 0.60 -3.92 0.31
N VAL A 29 -0.44 -3.90 -0.52
CA VAL A 29 -1.58 -4.82 -0.44
C VAL A 29 -1.70 -5.58 -1.75
N HIS A 30 -1.93 -6.88 -1.64
CA HIS A 30 -2.15 -7.78 -2.78
C HIS A 30 -3.64 -8.01 -2.97
N PHE A 31 -4.14 -7.73 -4.16
CA PHE A 31 -5.49 -7.99 -4.65
C PHE A 31 -5.37 -8.82 -5.93
N ASP A 32 -4.92 -10.06 -5.79
CA ASP A 32 -4.58 -10.96 -6.90
C ASP A 32 -5.54 -10.78 -8.09
N PRO A 33 -5.06 -10.26 -9.25
CA PRO A 33 -3.65 -10.18 -9.65
C PRO A 33 -2.98 -8.80 -9.51
N PHE A 34 -3.59 -7.85 -8.82
CA PHE A 34 -3.06 -6.49 -8.66
C PHE A 34 -2.34 -6.28 -7.34
N VAL A 35 -1.44 -5.31 -7.30
CA VAL A 35 -0.78 -4.86 -6.08
C VAL A 35 -0.90 -3.34 -6.00
N LEU A 36 -1.28 -2.84 -4.82
CA LEU A 36 -1.29 -1.43 -4.48
C LEU A 36 -0.16 -1.16 -3.50
N THR A 37 0.68 -0.19 -3.79
CA THR A 37 1.73 0.29 -2.88
C THR A 37 1.36 1.66 -2.32
N PHE A 38 1.71 1.89 -1.07
CA PHE A 38 1.44 3.15 -0.39
C PHE A 38 2.48 3.43 0.70
N THR A 39 2.56 4.68 1.13
CA THR A 39 3.39 5.10 2.27
C THR A 39 2.54 5.91 3.26
N LEU A 40 3.08 6.11 4.46
CA LEU A 40 2.48 6.95 5.48
C LEU A 40 3.31 8.21 5.65
N ASN A 41 2.64 9.35 5.48
CA ASN A 41 3.17 10.64 5.84
C ASN A 41 2.71 10.94 7.26
N GLU A 42 3.56 10.63 8.24
CA GLU A 42 3.23 10.76 9.67
C GLU A 42 3.01 12.22 10.08
N ASP A 43 3.81 13.14 9.53
CA ASP A 43 3.69 14.58 9.82
C ASP A 43 2.32 15.12 9.41
N LEU A 44 1.85 14.71 8.22
CA LEU A 44 0.57 15.14 7.68
C LEU A 44 -0.60 14.23 8.05
N HIS A 45 -0.36 13.13 8.76
CA HIS A 45 -1.33 12.06 9.05
C HIS A 45 -2.07 11.60 7.78
N LYS A 46 -1.33 11.32 6.71
CA LYS A 46 -1.89 10.92 5.41
C LYS A 46 -1.38 9.56 4.94
N VAL A 47 -2.26 8.85 4.24
CA VAL A 47 -1.90 7.72 3.38
C VAL A 47 -1.64 8.27 1.98
N GLU A 48 -0.49 7.96 1.40
CA GLU A 48 -0.13 8.32 0.04
C GLU A 48 -0.06 7.06 -0.80
N PHE A 49 -0.95 6.92 -1.78
CA PHE A 49 -0.92 5.81 -2.74
C PHE A 49 0.13 6.11 -3.81
N LEU A 50 1.02 5.14 -4.05
CA LEU A 50 2.21 5.32 -4.87
C LEU A 50 2.04 4.69 -6.26
N ASP A 51 1.67 3.42 -6.30
CA ASP A 51 1.53 2.67 -7.55
C ASP A 51 0.48 1.56 -7.44
N PHE A 52 -0.19 1.27 -8.55
CA PHE A 52 -1.20 0.22 -8.70
C PHE A 52 -1.04 -0.47 -10.05
N ALA A 53 -0.60 -1.73 -10.02
CA ALA A 53 -0.31 -2.49 -11.24
C ALA A 53 -0.50 -3.99 -11.03
N HIS A 54 -0.48 -4.75 -12.13
CA HIS A 54 -0.48 -6.21 -12.09
C HIS A 54 0.81 -6.70 -11.40
N HIS A 55 0.74 -7.80 -10.64
CA HIS A 55 1.89 -8.32 -9.90
C HIS A 55 3.08 -8.71 -10.81
N ASP A 56 2.81 -9.02 -12.09
CA ASP A 56 3.84 -9.25 -13.11
C ASP A 56 4.55 -7.97 -13.58
N GLU A 57 3.94 -6.81 -13.40
CA GLU A 57 4.44 -5.51 -13.88
C GLU A 57 5.03 -4.67 -12.75
N ILE A 58 4.85 -5.08 -11.48
CA ILE A 58 5.37 -4.31 -10.35
C ILE A 58 6.88 -4.51 -10.21
N TYR A 59 7.61 -3.54 -10.75
CA TYR A 59 9.05 -3.35 -10.57
C TYR A 59 9.30 -2.53 -9.30
N LEU A 60 9.00 -3.11 -8.13
CA LEU A 60 9.52 -2.59 -6.85
C LEU A 60 10.99 -2.99 -6.69
#